data_AF-G4YSG6-F1
#
_entry.id   AF-G4YSG6-F1
#
_cell.length_a   1.000
_cell.length_b   1.000
_cell.length_c   1.000
_cell.angle_alpha   90.00
_cell.angle_beta   90.00
_cell.angle_gamma   90.00
#
_symmetry.space_group_name_H-M   'P 1'
#
loop_
_entity.id
_entity.type
_entity.pdbx_description
1 polymer ?
#
loop_
_entity_poly.entity_id
_entity_poly.type
_entity_poly.pdbx_seq_one_letter_code
_entity_poly.pdbx_strand_id
1 'polypeptide(L)'
;MVQTRCERHRRPLQTDIIYKSLKSLQIFTALDYFIRVGLSMLIRDPTKRPTRFYPKRHWPSAIVLILFVIVLVVFVEESIRTSDVACELNPECAVKAHRWITVEKDSLVECPCLTLIDQDLAPKSLEAWMQPKDVTKKVAQLAAAGDLRTIQLVNRYLPVIPDELRRCRNMRHLALVYTHTETLPTWIKKFVKLEYLYVEGTFTSSLLMLPEDIFNDMPCLTFIHLGMHLHMQHLPSFDGLINLKALTLAVFVSLPAFDRLTSLERLLLVALSSTKGLPDLPSVKKLKTFTVNDRGGWCCNGFLGECDVDDPFCGAMPLVGLPPVSCLEPTDPRATTETLAVVNKFSSTTCRSPEPTITIPGPPTPEGIAQCGGILYRRCNVSGFEEAM
;
A
#
# COMPACT_ATOMS: atom_id res chain seq x y z
N MET A 1 -10.86 -3.77 15.62
CA MET A 1 -11.61 -5.04 15.47
C MET A 1 -12.18 -5.30 14.08
N VAL A 2 -12.10 -4.38 13.11
CA VAL A 2 -11.89 -4.75 11.70
C VAL A 2 -10.40 -4.66 11.29
N GLN A 3 -9.60 -4.08 12.17
CA GLN A 3 -8.19 -3.73 11.99
C GLN A 3 -7.26 -4.88 11.59
N THR A 4 -7.58 -6.17 11.82
CA THR A 4 -6.53 -7.21 11.80
C THR A 4 -6.83 -8.49 11.03
N ARG A 5 -7.88 -8.51 10.20
CA ARG A 5 -7.97 -9.52 9.11
C ARG A 5 -7.41 -9.04 7.77
N CYS A 6 -7.23 -7.73 7.58
CA CYS A 6 -6.65 -7.20 6.35
C CYS A 6 -5.11 -7.12 6.37
N GLU A 7 -4.47 -7.25 7.53
CA GLU A 7 -3.00 -7.28 7.65
C GLU A 7 -2.36 -8.63 7.28
N ARG A 8 -3.17 -9.68 7.05
CA ARG A 8 -2.65 -11.02 6.72
C ARG A 8 -2.43 -11.24 5.21
N HIS A 9 -2.52 -10.21 4.37
CA HIS A 9 -2.10 -10.27 2.98
C HIS A 9 -1.30 -9.03 2.55
N ARG A 10 0.01 -9.24 2.42
CA ARG A 10 1.10 -8.33 2.02
C ARG A 10 1.59 -7.36 3.11
N ARG A 11 2.58 -7.82 3.88
CA ARG A 11 3.69 -6.92 4.26
C ARG A 11 4.21 -6.26 2.97
N PRO A 12 4.28 -4.92 2.86
CA PRO A 12 4.93 -4.24 1.73
C PRO A 12 6.43 -4.53 1.65
N LEU A 13 7.03 -5.12 2.70
CA LEU A 13 8.31 -5.79 2.58
C LEU A 13 8.31 -6.75 1.40
N GLN A 14 7.20 -7.41 1.05
CA GLN A 14 7.17 -8.49 0.06
C GLN A 14 6.84 -8.10 -1.39
N THR A 15 6.66 -6.81 -1.67
CA THR A 15 6.68 -6.28 -3.05
C THR A 15 8.01 -5.61 -3.42
N ASP A 16 8.91 -5.45 -2.44
CA ASP A 16 10.35 -5.18 -2.66
C ASP A 16 11.27 -6.30 -2.09
N ILE A 17 10.72 -7.46 -1.68
CA ILE A 17 11.47 -8.72 -1.45
C ILE A 17 11.91 -9.29 -2.80
N ILE A 18 12.70 -8.51 -3.52
CA ILE A 18 13.89 -9.00 -4.21
C ILE A 18 15.10 -8.86 -3.26
N TYR A 19 14.95 -8.35 -2.05
CA TYR A 19 16.06 -8.26 -1.07
C TYR A 19 16.59 -9.60 -0.52
N LYS A 20 15.92 -10.73 -0.80
CA LYS A 20 16.45 -12.08 -0.46
C LYS A 20 16.80 -12.97 -1.65
N SER A 21 16.40 -12.58 -2.87
CA SER A 21 16.80 -13.29 -4.10
C SER A 21 18.06 -12.69 -4.73
N LEU A 22 18.36 -11.42 -4.48
CA LEU A 22 19.61 -10.79 -4.93
C LEU A 22 20.84 -11.17 -4.11
N LYS A 23 20.70 -11.81 -2.94
CA LYS A 23 21.86 -12.39 -2.24
C LYS A 23 22.47 -13.59 -2.99
N SER A 24 21.76 -14.15 -3.99
CA SER A 24 22.28 -15.16 -4.91
C SER A 24 22.89 -14.56 -6.20
N LEU A 25 22.71 -13.26 -6.43
CA LEU A 25 23.24 -12.52 -7.58
C LEU A 25 24.28 -11.46 -7.19
N GLN A 26 24.45 -11.19 -5.90
CA GLN A 26 25.57 -10.39 -5.38
C GLN A 26 26.83 -11.23 -5.42
N ILE A 27 27.72 -10.90 -6.36
CA ILE A 27 29.12 -11.37 -6.37
C ILE A 27 29.78 -10.75 -5.14
N PHE A 28 29.80 -11.52 -4.04
CA PHE A 28 30.17 -10.98 -2.73
C PHE A 28 31.68 -10.95 -2.48
N THR A 29 32.51 -11.45 -3.39
CA THR A 29 33.96 -11.52 -3.13
C THR A 29 34.75 -11.67 -4.42
N ALA A 30 35.94 -11.05 -4.47
CA ALA A 30 36.92 -11.26 -5.54
C ALA A 30 37.19 -12.75 -5.80
N LEU A 31 37.04 -13.58 -4.76
CA LEU A 31 37.20 -15.02 -4.79
C LEU A 31 36.18 -15.73 -5.72
N ASP A 32 34.93 -15.26 -5.84
CA ASP A 32 33.93 -15.86 -6.74
C ASP A 32 34.17 -15.47 -8.22
N TYR A 33 34.68 -14.26 -8.46
CA TYR A 33 35.22 -13.86 -9.76
C TYR A 33 36.43 -14.73 -10.16
N PHE A 34 37.37 -14.96 -9.24
CA PHE A 34 38.53 -15.81 -9.48
C PHE A 34 38.19 -17.31 -9.58
N ILE A 35 37.14 -17.80 -8.92
CA ILE A 35 36.67 -19.18 -9.09
C ILE A 35 36.16 -19.39 -10.52
N ARG A 36 35.32 -18.48 -11.05
CA ARG A 36 34.76 -18.64 -12.41
C ARG A 36 35.78 -18.36 -13.53
N VAL A 37 36.67 -17.40 -13.35
CA VAL A 37 37.79 -17.15 -14.28
C VAL A 37 38.85 -18.26 -14.14
N GLY A 38 39.09 -18.76 -12.93
CA GLY A 38 40.07 -19.80 -12.62
C GLY A 38 39.65 -21.21 -13.05
N LEU A 39 38.36 -21.54 -13.05
CA LEU A 39 37.86 -22.82 -13.57
C LEU A 39 38.08 -22.96 -15.08
N SER A 40 38.21 -21.86 -15.83
CA SER A 40 38.60 -21.90 -17.25
C SER A 40 40.08 -22.25 -17.46
N MET A 41 40.92 -22.11 -16.42
CA MET A 41 42.37 -22.34 -16.48
C MET A 41 42.79 -23.73 -15.96
N LEU A 42 41.92 -24.47 -15.28
CA LEU A 42 42.30 -25.67 -14.50
C LEU A 42 41.94 -27.03 -15.13
N ILE A 43 41.37 -27.07 -16.34
CA ILE A 43 41.24 -28.33 -17.09
C ILE A 43 42.20 -28.26 -18.29
N ARG A 44 43.48 -28.58 -18.06
CA ARG A 44 44.42 -28.81 -19.15
C ARG A 44 45.29 -30.03 -18.88
N ASP A 45 44.89 -31.13 -19.51
CA ASP A 45 45.65 -32.37 -19.67
C ASP A 45 47.04 -32.05 -20.30
N PRO A 46 48.18 -32.47 -19.71
CA PRO A 46 49.51 -32.06 -20.16
C PRO A 46 49.93 -32.65 -21.52
N THR A 47 49.17 -33.60 -22.07
CA THR A 47 49.65 -34.47 -23.17
C THR A 47 49.02 -34.19 -24.53
N LYS A 48 48.01 -33.31 -24.64
CA LYS A 48 47.43 -32.90 -25.92
C LYS A 48 47.67 -31.41 -26.15
N ARG A 49 48.62 -31.09 -27.04
CA ARG A 49 48.76 -29.72 -27.59
C ARG A 49 47.76 -29.54 -28.73
N PRO A 50 46.67 -28.76 -28.57
CA PRO A 50 46.02 -28.19 -29.74
C PRO A 50 46.86 -27.00 -30.21
N THR A 51 47.17 -26.99 -31.50
CA THR A 51 47.64 -25.82 -32.24
C THR A 51 46.79 -24.61 -31.88
N ARG A 52 47.46 -23.53 -31.47
CA ARG A 52 46.90 -22.34 -30.81
C ARG A 52 45.98 -21.57 -31.79
N PHE A 53 44.69 -21.92 -31.84
CA PHE A 53 43.66 -21.28 -32.68
C PHE A 53 43.08 -19.99 -32.07
N TYR A 54 43.91 -19.17 -31.42
CA TYR A 54 43.54 -17.80 -31.03
C TYR A 54 44.68 -16.83 -31.39
N PRO A 55 44.42 -15.78 -32.20
CA PRO A 55 45.44 -14.86 -32.65
C PRO A 55 45.99 -14.04 -31.47
N LYS A 56 47.33 -14.00 -31.36
CA LYS A 56 48.12 -13.44 -30.25
C LYS A 56 48.01 -11.91 -30.02
N ARG A 57 47.04 -11.20 -30.61
CA ARG A 57 47.09 -9.72 -30.74
C ARG A 57 45.80 -8.99 -30.36
N HIS A 58 45.22 -9.30 -29.20
CA HIS A 58 44.08 -8.56 -28.63
C HIS A 58 44.35 -7.99 -27.21
N TRP A 59 45.61 -7.97 -26.76
CA TRP A 59 45.98 -7.41 -25.45
C TRP A 59 45.53 -5.95 -25.22
N PRO A 60 45.53 -5.04 -26.24
CA PRO A 60 44.97 -3.70 -26.07
C PRO A 60 43.47 -3.73 -25.76
N SER A 61 42.71 -4.61 -26.41
CA SER A 61 41.28 -4.80 -26.14
C SER A 61 41.05 -5.36 -24.73
N ALA A 62 41.90 -6.27 -24.27
CA ALA A 62 41.85 -6.77 -22.89
C ALA A 62 42.14 -5.66 -21.87
N ILE A 63 43.11 -4.77 -22.13
CA ILE A 63 43.41 -3.60 -21.28
C ILE A 63 42.21 -2.66 -21.20
N VAL A 64 41.58 -2.34 -22.34
CA VAL A 64 40.39 -1.45 -22.36
C VAL A 64 39.26 -2.05 -21.53
N LEU A 65 39.01 -3.36 -21.63
CA LEU A 65 38.00 -4.03 -20.82
C LEU A 65 38.34 -3.98 -19.32
N ILE A 66 39.61 -4.20 -18.94
CA ILE A 66 40.05 -4.11 -17.55
C ILE A 66 39.87 -2.67 -17.01
N LEU A 67 40.28 -1.66 -17.77
CA LEU A 67 40.11 -0.25 -17.40
C LEU A 67 38.64 0.11 -17.26
N PHE A 68 37.79 -0.35 -18.18
CA PHE A 68 36.35 -0.15 -18.10
C PHE A 68 35.75 -0.76 -16.83
N VAL A 69 36.16 -1.98 -16.47
CA VAL A 69 35.74 -2.63 -15.21
C VAL A 69 36.20 -1.82 -13.99
N ILE A 70 37.45 -1.33 -13.97
CA ILE A 70 37.95 -0.49 -12.87
C ILE A 70 37.12 0.80 -12.75
N VAL A 71 36.86 1.49 -13.86
CA VAL A 71 36.04 2.71 -13.87
C VAL A 71 34.63 2.43 -13.39
N LEU A 72 34.02 1.30 -13.78
CA LEU A 72 32.71 0.90 -13.29
C LEU A 72 32.70 0.64 -11.78
N VAL A 73 33.72 -0.06 -11.26
CA VAL A 73 33.83 -0.31 -9.82
C VAL A 73 33.94 1.01 -9.05
N VAL A 74 34.83 1.91 -9.48
CA VAL A 74 34.97 3.24 -8.86
C VAL A 74 33.66 4.02 -8.94
N PHE A 75 33.00 4.03 -10.10
CA PHE A 75 31.73 4.73 -10.28
C PHE A 75 30.63 4.19 -9.33
N VAL A 76 30.53 2.87 -9.18
CA VAL A 76 29.53 2.23 -8.31
C VAL A 76 29.85 2.49 -6.84
N GLU A 77 31.10 2.31 -6.42
CA GLU A 77 31.53 2.56 -5.04
C GLU A 77 31.32 4.02 -4.65
N GLU A 78 31.70 4.96 -5.52
CA GLU A 78 31.46 6.38 -5.31
C GLU A 78 29.96 6.71 -5.26
N SER A 79 29.17 6.15 -6.16
CA SER A 79 27.70 6.35 -6.17
C SER A 79 27.03 5.87 -4.89
N ILE A 80 27.48 4.75 -4.33
CA ILE A 80 27.01 4.23 -3.04
C ILE A 80 27.46 5.18 -1.92
N ARG A 81 28.77 5.46 -1.85
CA ARG A 81 29.37 6.29 -0.81
C ARG A 81 28.74 7.68 -0.72
N THR A 82 28.62 8.40 -1.84
CA THR A 82 28.08 9.77 -1.83
C THR A 82 26.59 9.78 -1.48
N SER A 83 25.83 8.78 -1.92
CA SER A 83 24.41 8.65 -1.52
C SER A 83 24.26 8.32 -0.04
N ASP A 84 25.18 7.52 0.51
CA ASP A 84 25.16 7.17 1.93
C ASP A 84 25.39 8.38 2.82
N VAL A 85 26.39 9.20 2.48
CA VAL A 85 26.69 10.46 3.17
C VAL A 85 25.53 11.45 3.04
N ALA A 86 24.97 11.64 1.83
CA ALA A 86 23.86 12.57 1.62
C ALA A 86 22.58 12.19 2.40
N CYS A 87 22.37 10.89 2.65
CA CYS A 87 21.21 10.38 3.37
C CYS A 87 21.48 10.06 4.85
N GLU A 88 22.67 10.38 5.39
CA GLU A 88 23.05 10.03 6.76
C GLU A 88 22.10 10.62 7.81
N LEU A 89 21.62 11.84 7.60
CA LEU A 89 20.66 12.54 8.46
C LEU A 89 19.19 12.14 8.20
N ASN A 90 18.97 11.15 7.33
CA ASN A 90 17.63 10.71 6.89
C ASN A 90 17.49 9.18 7.04
N PRO A 91 17.52 8.63 8.27
CA PRO A 91 17.47 7.17 8.49
C PRO A 91 16.16 6.52 8.01
N GLU A 92 15.07 7.28 7.92
CA GLU A 92 13.80 6.85 7.32
C GLU A 92 13.88 6.63 5.80
N CYS A 93 14.95 7.08 5.14
CA CYS A 93 15.23 6.70 3.77
C CYS A 93 15.79 5.26 3.70
N ALA A 94 14.88 4.29 3.62
CA ALA A 94 15.22 2.87 3.65
C ALA A 94 15.98 2.39 2.40
N VAL A 95 15.74 3.01 1.23
CA VAL A 95 16.43 2.68 -0.03
C VAL A 95 16.86 3.96 -0.73
N LYS A 96 18.10 3.98 -1.21
CA LYS A 96 18.75 5.11 -1.88
C LYS A 96 18.90 4.79 -3.37
N ALA A 97 18.89 5.81 -4.24
CA ALA A 97 19.01 5.62 -5.68
C ALA A 97 20.46 5.35 -6.15
N HIS A 98 21.45 5.45 -5.25
CA HIS A 98 22.90 5.29 -5.51
C HIS A 98 23.38 6.12 -6.71
N ARG A 99 23.59 7.41 -6.49
CA ARG A 99 24.12 8.36 -7.47
C ARG A 99 25.44 8.95 -7.01
N TRP A 100 26.37 9.10 -7.96
CA TRP A 100 27.56 9.90 -7.76
C TRP A 100 27.18 11.39 -7.80
N ILE A 101 27.07 11.99 -6.61
CA ILE A 101 26.70 13.40 -6.43
C ILE A 101 27.79 14.13 -5.64
N THR A 102 27.94 15.44 -5.89
CA THR A 102 28.80 16.30 -5.09
C THR A 102 28.05 16.69 -3.83
N VAL A 103 28.39 16.07 -2.71
CA VAL A 103 27.76 16.37 -1.42
C VAL A 103 28.43 17.61 -0.82
N GLU A 104 27.70 18.73 -0.76
CA GLU A 104 28.10 19.83 0.13
C GLU A 104 27.87 19.38 1.59
N LYS A 105 28.85 19.60 2.47
CA LYS A 105 28.70 19.28 3.89
C LYS A 105 27.42 19.94 4.43
N ASP A 106 26.61 19.17 5.13
CA ASP A 106 25.36 19.60 5.78
C ASP A 106 24.16 19.91 4.85
N SER A 107 24.20 19.56 3.56
CA SER A 107 23.06 19.71 2.65
C SER A 107 21.95 18.69 2.94
N LEU A 108 20.78 19.16 3.40
CA LEU A 108 19.59 18.34 3.71
C LEU A 108 18.71 18.02 2.49
N VAL A 109 19.01 18.59 1.32
CA VAL A 109 18.12 18.60 0.13
C VAL A 109 18.60 17.62 -0.95
N GLU A 110 19.72 16.95 -0.74
CA GLU A 110 20.42 16.16 -1.76
C GLU A 110 20.29 14.64 -1.59
N CYS A 111 19.64 14.14 -0.54
CA CYS A 111 19.47 12.70 -0.35
C CYS A 111 18.66 12.09 -1.51
N PRO A 112 19.26 11.24 -2.38
CA PRO A 112 18.56 10.65 -3.51
C PRO A 112 17.69 9.48 -3.05
N CYS A 113 16.66 9.79 -2.26
CA CYS A 113 15.84 8.78 -1.61
C CYS A 113 14.89 8.11 -2.58
N LEU A 114 14.89 6.77 -2.59
CA LEU A 114 13.99 5.96 -3.41
C LEU A 114 12.76 5.51 -2.62
N THR A 115 12.97 5.13 -1.36
CA THR A 115 11.93 4.56 -0.49
C THR A 115 11.97 5.22 0.87
N LEU A 116 10.94 6.00 1.18
CA LEU A 116 10.72 6.65 2.47
C LEU A 116 9.80 5.77 3.31
N ILE A 117 10.29 5.32 4.46
CA ILE A 117 9.52 4.54 5.44
C ILE A 117 9.69 5.21 6.81
N ASP A 118 8.65 5.90 7.27
CA ASP A 118 8.61 6.51 8.60
C ASP A 118 7.31 6.13 9.32
N GLN A 119 7.44 5.25 10.31
CA GLN A 119 6.30 4.62 10.99
C GLN A 119 6.47 4.72 12.50
N ASP A 120 5.41 5.10 13.20
CA ASP A 120 5.27 4.80 14.63
C ASP A 120 4.08 3.89 14.83
N LEU A 121 4.38 2.60 14.92
CA LEU A 121 3.39 1.54 15.06
C LEU A 121 2.90 1.38 16.51
N ALA A 122 3.61 1.94 17.48
CA ALA A 122 3.34 1.70 18.89
C ALA A 122 3.61 2.96 19.73
N PRO A 123 2.78 4.02 19.56
CA PRO A 123 2.91 5.23 20.37
C PRO A 123 2.73 4.88 21.84
N LYS A 124 3.63 5.41 22.67
CA LYS A 124 3.70 5.07 24.10
C LYS A 124 2.68 5.81 24.96
N SER A 125 2.10 6.89 24.45
CA SER A 125 1.12 7.72 25.16
C SER A 125 0.00 8.16 24.21
N LEU A 126 -1.16 8.50 24.78
CA LEU A 126 -2.27 9.08 24.01
C LEU A 126 -1.86 10.42 23.39
N GLU A 127 -1.06 11.22 24.09
CA GLU A 127 -0.54 12.48 23.54
C GLU A 127 0.31 12.26 22.28
N ALA A 128 1.20 11.27 22.29
CA ALA A 128 2.01 10.92 21.12
C ALA A 128 1.17 10.42 19.94
N TRP A 129 0.03 9.76 20.21
CA TRP A 129 -0.93 9.35 19.19
C TRP A 129 -1.77 10.52 18.66
N MET A 130 -2.20 11.42 19.54
CA MET A 130 -3.02 12.60 19.19
C MET A 130 -2.20 13.71 18.50
N GLN A 131 -0.90 13.78 18.78
CA GLN A 131 0.04 14.75 18.23
C GLN A 131 1.23 14.03 17.58
N PRO A 132 1.02 13.36 16.44
CA PRO A 132 2.09 12.66 15.77
C PRO A 132 3.13 13.64 15.22
N LYS A 133 4.37 13.17 15.10
CA LYS A 133 5.50 13.96 14.58
C LYS A 133 5.19 14.52 13.18
N ASP A 134 5.34 15.83 13.01
CA ASP A 134 5.23 16.50 11.69
C ASP A 134 6.42 16.14 10.79
N VAL A 135 6.09 15.59 9.63
CA VAL A 135 7.07 15.18 8.60
C VAL A 135 6.93 15.97 7.31
N THR A 136 6.07 16.98 7.25
CA THR A 136 5.79 17.75 6.02
C THR A 136 7.06 18.31 5.39
N LYS A 137 7.90 18.98 6.20
CA LYS A 137 9.18 19.53 5.73
C LYS A 137 10.16 18.43 5.30
N LYS A 138 10.18 17.31 6.02
CA LYS A 138 11.08 16.19 5.76
C LYS A 138 10.72 15.49 4.44
N VAL A 139 9.43 15.24 4.23
CA VAL A 139 8.88 14.69 3.00
C VAL A 139 9.19 15.62 1.82
N ALA A 140 9.02 16.94 1.98
CA ALA A 140 9.39 17.92 0.96
C ALA A 140 10.88 17.87 0.61
N GLN A 141 11.76 17.82 1.62
CA GLN A 141 13.21 17.70 1.45
C GLN A 141 13.61 16.43 0.68
N LEU A 142 13.11 15.27 1.09
CA LEU A 142 13.43 13.99 0.43
C LEU A 142 12.82 13.89 -0.98
N ALA A 143 11.71 14.57 -1.23
CA ALA A 143 11.08 14.63 -2.55
C ALA A 143 11.76 15.62 -3.51
N ALA A 144 12.58 16.55 -3.00
CA ALA A 144 13.21 17.60 -3.81
C ALA A 144 14.08 17.02 -4.95
N ALA A 145 14.75 15.89 -4.69
CA ALA A 145 15.55 15.14 -5.66
C ALA A 145 14.71 14.46 -6.78
N GLY A 146 13.40 14.28 -6.57
CA GLY A 146 12.50 13.67 -7.54
C GLY A 146 12.63 12.14 -7.69
N ASP A 147 13.35 11.49 -6.76
CA ASP A 147 13.70 10.07 -6.85
C ASP A 147 12.70 9.13 -6.17
N LEU A 148 11.84 9.65 -5.28
CA LEU A 148 10.94 8.82 -4.49
C LEU A 148 10.03 7.97 -5.37
N ARG A 149 9.98 6.68 -5.04
CA ARG A 149 9.12 5.67 -5.66
C ARG A 149 8.16 5.05 -4.67
N THR A 150 8.53 5.04 -3.40
CA THR A 150 7.74 4.45 -2.33
C THR A 150 7.70 5.41 -1.15
N ILE A 151 6.50 5.71 -0.65
CA ILE A 151 6.28 6.44 0.59
C ILE A 151 5.36 5.59 1.46
N GLN A 152 5.82 5.26 2.66
CA GLN A 152 5.00 4.63 3.69
C GLN A 152 5.12 5.42 4.99
N LEU A 153 4.04 6.10 5.33
CA LEU A 153 3.92 6.90 6.55
C LEU A 153 2.80 6.31 7.42
N VAL A 154 3.13 6.02 8.68
CA VAL A 154 2.18 5.53 9.67
C VAL A 154 2.30 6.36 10.93
N ASN A 155 1.19 6.95 11.38
CA ASN A 155 1.15 7.79 12.58
C ASN A 155 2.14 8.96 12.52
N ARG A 156 2.07 9.74 11.43
CA ARG A 156 2.92 10.90 11.15
C ARG A 156 2.07 12.05 10.64
N TYR A 157 2.26 13.26 11.15
CA TYR A 157 1.47 14.40 10.71
C TYR A 157 1.95 14.89 9.33
N LEU A 158 1.09 14.72 8.32
CA LEU A 158 1.27 15.18 6.93
C LEU A 158 -0.08 15.73 6.41
N PRO A 159 -0.53 16.90 6.90
CA PRO A 159 -1.84 17.46 6.54
C PRO A 159 -1.93 17.84 5.06
N VAL A 160 -0.81 18.27 4.48
CA VAL A 160 -0.69 18.68 3.08
C VAL A 160 0.43 17.90 2.44
N ILE A 161 0.17 17.36 1.25
CA ILE A 161 1.20 16.72 0.43
C ILE A 161 2.03 17.83 -0.23
N PRO A 162 3.35 17.90 0.04
CA PRO A 162 4.19 18.99 -0.46
C PRO A 162 4.38 18.94 -1.98
N ASP A 163 4.46 20.11 -2.62
CA ASP A 163 4.52 20.24 -4.08
C ASP A 163 5.77 19.62 -4.71
N GLU A 164 6.85 19.44 -3.94
CA GLU A 164 8.07 18.76 -4.36
C GLU A 164 7.79 17.32 -4.80
N LEU A 165 6.83 16.62 -4.18
CA LEU A 165 6.44 15.27 -4.57
C LEU A 165 5.97 15.20 -6.03
N ARG A 166 5.46 16.29 -6.59
CA ARG A 166 5.04 16.37 -8.00
C ARG A 166 6.17 16.01 -8.98
N ARG A 167 7.44 16.14 -8.56
CA ARG A 167 8.62 15.78 -9.36
C ARG A 167 8.85 14.27 -9.42
N CYS A 168 8.34 13.51 -8.44
CA CYS A 168 8.55 12.08 -8.27
C CYS A 168 7.67 11.24 -9.23
N ARG A 169 7.86 11.41 -10.54
CA ARG A 169 7.03 10.76 -11.59
C ARG A 169 7.14 9.23 -11.64
N ASN A 170 8.08 8.66 -10.91
CA ASN A 170 8.29 7.21 -10.80
C ASN A 170 7.67 6.60 -9.54
N MET A 171 6.76 7.33 -8.87
CA MET A 171 5.99 6.81 -7.73
C MET A 171 5.25 5.53 -8.10
N ARG A 172 5.42 4.50 -7.26
CA ARG A 172 4.81 3.16 -7.40
C ARG A 172 3.96 2.81 -6.19
N HIS A 173 4.36 3.21 -4.99
CA HIS A 173 3.66 2.86 -3.76
C HIS A 173 3.46 4.09 -2.88
N LEU A 174 2.20 4.41 -2.59
CA LEU A 174 1.83 5.48 -1.65
C LEU A 174 0.95 4.90 -0.55
N ALA A 175 1.48 4.89 0.67
CA ALA A 175 0.78 4.45 1.87
C ALA A 175 0.78 5.57 2.93
N LEU A 176 -0.40 6.09 3.24
CA LEU A 176 -0.64 7.16 4.20
C LEU A 176 -1.66 6.67 5.24
N VAL A 177 -1.17 6.28 6.42
CA VAL A 177 -1.99 5.70 7.49
C VAL A 177 -1.94 6.61 8.70
N TYR A 178 -3.10 7.12 9.11
CA TYR A 178 -3.24 8.04 10.24
C TYR A 178 -2.34 9.27 10.08
N THR A 179 -2.32 9.85 8.87
CA THR A 179 -1.42 10.95 8.54
C THR A 179 -2.04 12.34 8.62
N HIS A 180 -3.31 12.41 9.03
CA HIS A 180 -4.10 13.65 9.04
C HIS A 180 -4.21 14.35 7.68
N THR A 181 -3.98 13.61 6.59
CA THR A 181 -4.08 14.16 5.24
C THR A 181 -5.54 14.36 4.87
N GLU A 182 -5.95 15.60 4.63
CA GLU A 182 -7.34 15.95 4.32
C GLU A 182 -7.64 15.92 2.82
N THR A 183 -6.65 16.19 1.98
CA THR A 183 -6.82 16.23 0.52
C THR A 183 -5.59 15.65 -0.19
N LEU A 184 -5.81 14.99 -1.32
CA LEU A 184 -4.74 14.72 -2.29
C LEU A 184 -4.72 15.85 -3.33
N PRO A 185 -3.55 16.41 -3.66
CA PRO A 185 -3.46 17.54 -4.58
C PRO A 185 -3.85 17.12 -6.00
N THR A 186 -4.41 18.03 -6.79
CA THR A 186 -4.89 17.74 -8.16
C THR A 186 -3.81 17.21 -9.11
N TRP A 187 -2.53 17.48 -8.81
CA TRP A 187 -1.41 16.96 -9.59
C TRP A 187 -1.08 15.49 -9.29
N ILE A 188 -1.68 14.86 -8.28
CA ILE A 188 -1.42 13.45 -7.89
C ILE A 188 -1.64 12.47 -9.05
N LYS A 189 -2.56 12.79 -9.98
CA LYS A 189 -2.78 12.05 -11.23
C LYS A 189 -1.54 11.89 -12.11
N LYS A 190 -0.50 12.70 -11.90
CA LYS A 190 0.79 12.56 -12.62
C LYS A 190 1.57 11.31 -12.22
N PHE A 191 1.19 10.63 -11.13
CA PHE A 191 1.77 9.35 -10.73
C PHE A 191 1.23 8.18 -11.55
N VAL A 192 1.38 8.25 -12.88
CA VAL A 192 0.86 7.25 -13.83
C VAL A 192 1.47 5.84 -13.66
N LYS A 193 2.58 5.73 -12.91
CA LYS A 193 3.24 4.46 -12.56
C LYS A 193 2.82 3.93 -11.18
N LEU A 194 1.84 4.54 -10.52
CA LEU A 194 1.38 4.11 -9.21
C LEU A 194 0.76 2.72 -9.33
N GLU A 195 1.25 1.78 -8.53
CA GLU A 195 0.80 0.39 -8.50
C GLU A 195 -0.05 0.10 -7.26
N TYR A 196 0.18 0.84 -6.17
CA TYR A 196 -0.40 0.64 -4.85
C TYR A 196 -0.75 1.98 -4.20
N LEU A 197 -2.02 2.16 -3.88
CA LEU A 197 -2.54 3.29 -3.09
C LEU A 197 -3.20 2.75 -1.82
N TYR A 198 -2.72 3.18 -0.66
CA TYR A 198 -3.31 2.87 0.63
C TYR A 198 -3.45 4.17 1.41
N VAL A 199 -4.68 4.57 1.69
CA VAL A 199 -4.95 5.72 2.54
C VAL A 199 -5.96 5.30 3.60
N GLU A 200 -5.61 5.57 4.85
CA GLU A 200 -6.48 5.27 5.99
C GLU A 200 -6.48 6.45 6.96
N GLY A 201 -7.67 6.99 7.21
CA GLY A 201 -7.89 8.06 8.17
C GLY A 201 -8.04 7.57 9.60
N THR A 202 -8.25 8.50 10.52
CA THR A 202 -8.75 8.25 11.87
C THR A 202 -10.20 8.71 11.97
N PHE A 203 -10.85 8.45 13.11
CA PHE A 203 -12.20 8.96 13.37
C PHE A 203 -12.28 10.50 13.40
N THR A 204 -11.17 11.18 13.64
CA THR A 204 -11.10 12.64 13.81
C THR A 204 -10.40 13.35 12.66
N SER A 205 -9.64 12.63 11.83
CA SER A 205 -8.89 13.22 10.73
C SER A 205 -8.75 12.24 9.58
N SER A 206 -9.32 12.59 8.43
CA SER A 206 -9.41 11.72 7.27
C SER A 206 -9.51 12.57 6.00
N LEU A 207 -9.28 11.95 4.84
CA LEU A 207 -9.55 12.61 3.56
C LEU A 207 -11.00 13.10 3.50
N LEU A 208 -11.17 14.35 3.09
CA LEU A 208 -12.46 14.99 2.85
C LEU A 208 -12.92 14.78 1.40
N MET A 209 -11.97 14.79 0.45
CA MET A 209 -12.23 14.58 -0.97
C MET A 209 -11.00 14.04 -1.70
N LEU A 210 -11.25 13.43 -2.86
CA LEU A 210 -10.24 13.08 -3.85
C LEU A 210 -10.48 13.89 -5.13
N PRO A 211 -9.45 14.22 -5.92
CA PRO A 211 -9.65 14.83 -7.23
C PRO A 211 -10.49 13.92 -8.13
N GLU A 212 -11.50 14.47 -8.81
CA GLU A 212 -12.43 13.71 -9.66
C GLU A 212 -11.74 12.87 -10.75
N ASP A 213 -10.60 13.33 -11.24
CA ASP A 213 -9.85 12.71 -12.32
C ASP A 213 -8.63 11.90 -11.87
N ILE A 214 -8.49 11.63 -10.56
CA ILE A 214 -7.34 10.90 -9.99
C ILE A 214 -7.14 9.53 -10.62
N PHE A 215 -8.22 8.84 -11.00
CA PHE A 215 -8.18 7.48 -11.50
C PHE A 215 -8.32 7.36 -13.02
N ASN A 216 -8.45 8.47 -13.76
CA ASN A 216 -8.71 8.44 -15.21
C ASN A 216 -7.55 7.84 -16.01
N ASP A 217 -6.30 8.03 -15.57
CA ASP A 217 -5.09 7.55 -16.26
C ASP A 217 -4.13 6.86 -15.27
N MET A 218 -4.56 5.71 -14.76
CA MET A 218 -3.82 4.90 -13.78
C MET A 218 -3.58 3.47 -14.30
N PRO A 219 -2.86 3.29 -15.42
CA PRO A 219 -2.73 1.99 -16.07
C PRO A 219 -1.98 0.95 -15.23
N CYS A 220 -1.13 1.38 -14.29
CA CYS A 220 -0.36 0.49 -13.42
C CYS A 220 -1.05 0.16 -12.09
N LEU A 221 -2.15 0.84 -11.75
CA LEU A 221 -2.74 0.75 -10.41
C LEU A 221 -3.47 -0.60 -10.24
N THR A 222 -2.98 -1.41 -9.30
CA THR A 222 -3.49 -2.78 -9.06
C THR A 222 -4.12 -2.96 -7.69
N PHE A 223 -3.82 -2.08 -6.74
CA PHE A 223 -4.31 -2.16 -5.37
C PHE A 223 -4.75 -0.78 -4.89
N ILE A 224 -5.98 -0.71 -4.38
CA ILE A 224 -6.51 0.44 -3.66
C ILE A 224 -7.07 -0.03 -2.33
N HIS A 225 -6.61 0.62 -1.26
CA HIS A 225 -7.25 0.61 0.04
C HIS A 225 -7.60 2.04 0.41
N LEU A 226 -8.87 2.29 0.65
CA LEU A 226 -9.34 3.52 1.28
C LEU A 226 -10.14 3.11 2.52
N GLY A 227 -9.82 3.70 3.67
CA GLY A 227 -10.42 3.33 4.94
C GLY A 227 -10.61 4.51 5.87
N MET A 228 -11.65 4.49 6.70
CA MET A 228 -11.85 5.46 7.78
C MET A 228 -11.99 6.90 7.28
N HIS A 229 -12.78 7.11 6.22
CA HIS A 229 -13.03 8.41 5.59
C HIS A 229 -14.48 8.88 5.79
N LEU A 230 -14.88 8.99 7.06
CA LEU A 230 -16.27 9.26 7.48
C LEU A 230 -16.86 10.57 6.93
N HIS A 231 -16.01 11.56 6.65
CA HIS A 231 -16.43 12.87 6.15
C HIS A 231 -16.41 12.97 4.61
N MET A 232 -15.92 11.95 3.91
CA MET A 232 -15.91 11.92 2.45
C MET A 232 -17.30 11.55 1.93
N GLN A 233 -17.90 12.46 1.14
CA GLN A 233 -19.26 12.28 0.64
C GLN A 233 -19.33 11.36 -0.59
N HIS A 234 -18.35 11.46 -1.48
CA HIS A 234 -18.31 10.71 -2.74
C HIS A 234 -16.88 10.29 -3.07
N LEU A 235 -16.78 9.16 -3.76
CA LEU A 235 -15.56 8.70 -4.41
C LEU A 235 -15.61 9.08 -5.90
N PRO A 236 -14.46 9.40 -6.51
CA PRO A 236 -14.36 9.64 -7.95
C PRO A 236 -14.66 8.35 -8.74
N SER A 237 -14.91 8.50 -10.04
CA SER A 237 -15.18 7.34 -10.92
C SER A 237 -14.00 6.36 -10.95
N PHE A 238 -14.32 5.07 -10.99
CA PHE A 238 -13.35 3.97 -11.11
C PHE A 238 -13.16 3.49 -12.56
N ASP A 239 -13.68 4.21 -13.55
CA ASP A 239 -13.69 3.77 -14.94
C ASP A 239 -12.28 3.56 -15.54
N GLY A 240 -11.30 4.35 -15.11
CA GLY A 240 -9.91 4.22 -15.55
C GLY A 240 -9.12 3.08 -14.89
N LEU A 241 -9.71 2.39 -13.89
CA LEU A 241 -9.04 1.36 -13.08
C LEU A 241 -9.09 -0.05 -13.68
N ILE A 242 -8.83 -0.17 -14.99
CA ILE A 242 -8.98 -1.42 -15.76
C ILE A 242 -8.08 -2.57 -15.30
N ASN A 243 -6.96 -2.25 -14.64
CA ASN A 243 -5.96 -3.21 -14.13
C ASN A 243 -6.05 -3.44 -12.62
N LEU A 244 -7.06 -2.86 -11.95
CA LEU A 244 -7.24 -3.02 -10.52
C LEU A 244 -7.56 -4.47 -10.17
N LYS A 245 -6.77 -5.05 -9.27
CA LYS A 245 -6.89 -6.45 -8.82
C LYS A 245 -7.47 -6.57 -7.42
N ALA A 246 -7.24 -5.58 -6.57
CA ALA A 246 -7.72 -5.58 -5.19
C ALA A 246 -8.25 -4.21 -4.82
N LEU A 247 -9.48 -4.18 -4.32
CA LEU A 247 -10.17 -2.99 -3.83
C LEU A 247 -10.67 -3.26 -2.41
N THR A 248 -10.23 -2.43 -1.47
CA THR A 248 -10.76 -2.37 -0.12
C THR A 248 -11.34 -0.99 0.14
N LEU A 249 -12.62 -0.94 0.52
CA LEU A 249 -13.30 0.27 0.98
C LEU A 249 -13.87 0.00 2.37
N ALA A 250 -13.41 0.76 3.37
CA ALA A 250 -13.82 0.59 4.75
C ALA A 250 -14.35 1.90 5.34
N VAL A 251 -15.53 1.87 5.96
CA VAL A 251 -16.14 3.02 6.63
C VAL A 251 -16.35 4.18 5.63
N PHE A 252 -17.24 3.95 4.66
CA PHE A 252 -17.61 4.89 3.61
C PHE A 252 -19.12 5.08 3.50
N VAL A 253 -19.52 6.26 3.05
CA VAL A 253 -20.94 6.65 2.91
C VAL A 253 -21.55 6.15 1.60
N SER A 254 -20.83 6.30 0.48
CA SER A 254 -21.31 5.97 -0.85
C SER A 254 -20.25 5.22 -1.67
N LEU A 255 -20.70 4.43 -2.64
CA LEU A 255 -19.85 3.65 -3.54
C LEU A 255 -20.05 4.11 -4.99
N PRO A 256 -18.98 4.26 -5.79
CA PRO A 256 -19.09 4.54 -7.21
C PRO A 256 -19.47 3.26 -8.00
N ALA A 257 -19.77 3.41 -9.28
CA ALA A 257 -20.04 2.27 -10.16
C ALA A 257 -18.77 1.40 -10.36
N PHE A 258 -18.96 0.10 -10.53
CA PHE A 258 -17.88 -0.89 -10.72
C PHE A 258 -17.83 -1.46 -12.16
N ASP A 259 -18.47 -0.78 -13.11
CA ASP A 259 -18.72 -1.25 -14.48
C ASP A 259 -17.46 -1.57 -15.29
N ARG A 260 -16.31 -0.96 -14.97
CA ARG A 260 -15.06 -1.13 -15.72
C ARG A 260 -13.99 -1.95 -14.97
N LEU A 261 -14.30 -2.47 -13.80
CA LEU A 261 -13.37 -3.24 -12.96
C LEU A 261 -13.18 -4.70 -13.45
N THR A 262 -12.74 -4.86 -14.70
CA THR A 262 -12.65 -6.16 -15.41
C THR A 262 -11.56 -7.10 -14.88
N SER A 263 -10.57 -6.57 -14.16
CA SER A 263 -9.43 -7.32 -13.62
C SER A 263 -9.54 -7.62 -12.12
N LEU A 264 -10.63 -7.23 -11.48
CA LEU A 264 -10.77 -7.31 -10.03
C LEU A 264 -10.83 -8.76 -9.55
N GLU A 265 -9.90 -9.11 -8.67
CA GLU A 265 -9.77 -10.44 -8.08
C GLU A 265 -10.22 -10.45 -6.62
N ARG A 266 -10.10 -9.32 -5.92
CA ARG A 266 -10.45 -9.18 -4.51
C ARG A 266 -11.26 -7.91 -4.27
N LEU A 267 -12.44 -8.06 -3.69
CA LEU A 267 -13.28 -6.96 -3.24
C LEU A 267 -13.59 -7.13 -1.76
N LEU A 268 -13.23 -6.13 -0.96
CA LEU A 268 -13.56 -6.08 0.46
C LEU A 268 -14.29 -4.77 0.76
N LEU A 269 -15.53 -4.88 1.24
CA LEU A 269 -16.33 -3.75 1.67
C LEU A 269 -16.58 -3.90 3.18
N VAL A 270 -16.31 -2.85 3.95
CA VAL A 270 -16.44 -2.89 5.41
C VAL A 270 -17.22 -1.68 5.89
N ALA A 271 -18.18 -1.91 6.79
CA ALA A 271 -18.90 -0.87 7.52
C ALA A 271 -19.44 0.24 6.60
N LEU A 272 -20.17 -0.15 5.55
CA LEU A 272 -20.90 0.79 4.70
C LEU A 272 -22.01 1.43 5.53
N SER A 273 -21.94 2.75 5.71
CA SER A 273 -22.77 3.46 6.71
C SER A 273 -24.12 3.93 6.19
N SER A 274 -24.38 3.86 4.86
CA SER A 274 -25.58 4.47 4.27
C SER A 274 -26.12 3.84 2.98
N THR A 275 -25.64 2.68 2.56
CA THR A 275 -26.04 2.11 1.26
C THR A 275 -27.26 1.20 1.37
N LYS A 276 -28.34 1.54 0.66
CA LYS A 276 -29.53 0.69 0.47
C LYS A 276 -29.23 -0.61 -0.30
N GLY A 277 -28.15 -0.64 -1.06
CA GLY A 277 -27.75 -1.75 -1.92
C GLY A 277 -26.30 -1.58 -2.37
N LEU A 278 -25.79 -2.54 -3.14
CA LEU A 278 -24.46 -2.44 -3.75
C LEU A 278 -24.55 -1.92 -5.19
N PRO A 279 -23.52 -1.23 -5.71
CA PRO A 279 -23.38 -1.01 -7.15
C PRO A 279 -23.36 -2.34 -7.90
N ASP A 280 -23.87 -2.32 -9.13
CA ASP A 280 -23.87 -3.52 -9.96
C ASP A 280 -22.45 -4.00 -10.29
N LEU A 281 -22.32 -5.32 -10.49
CA LEU A 281 -21.05 -6.00 -10.69
C LEU A 281 -20.92 -6.66 -12.09
N PRO A 282 -21.31 -6.01 -13.21
CA PRO A 282 -21.44 -6.68 -14.51
C PRO A 282 -20.10 -7.17 -15.08
N SER A 283 -19.02 -6.49 -14.74
CA SER A 283 -17.68 -6.74 -15.29
C SER A 283 -16.77 -7.59 -14.39
N VAL A 284 -17.20 -7.89 -13.16
CA VAL A 284 -16.36 -8.48 -12.10
C VAL A 284 -16.26 -10.01 -12.22
N LYS A 285 -15.87 -10.50 -13.39
CA LYS A 285 -15.87 -11.93 -13.74
C LYS A 285 -14.71 -12.73 -13.15
N LYS A 286 -13.60 -12.05 -12.79
CA LYS A 286 -12.37 -12.66 -12.27
C LYS A 286 -12.30 -12.73 -10.74
N LEU A 287 -13.39 -12.38 -10.06
CA LEU A 287 -13.43 -12.30 -8.60
C LEU A 287 -13.12 -13.67 -7.97
N LYS A 288 -12.12 -13.68 -7.09
CA LYS A 288 -11.67 -14.82 -6.29
C LYS A 288 -12.12 -14.70 -4.84
N THR A 289 -12.16 -13.47 -4.32
CA THR A 289 -12.63 -13.19 -2.97
C THR A 289 -13.56 -11.99 -2.98
N PHE A 290 -14.73 -12.14 -2.38
CA PHE A 290 -15.66 -11.05 -2.12
C PHE A 290 -16.14 -11.14 -0.68
N THR A 291 -15.78 -10.15 0.12
CA THR A 291 -16.17 -10.08 1.52
C THR A 291 -16.87 -8.77 1.77
N VAL A 292 -18.02 -8.84 2.41
CA VAL A 292 -18.70 -7.67 2.96
C VAL A 292 -18.81 -7.86 4.47
N ASN A 293 -18.37 -6.86 5.21
CA ASN A 293 -18.45 -6.81 6.66
C ASN A 293 -19.06 -5.46 7.06
N ASP A 294 -20.33 -5.26 6.72
CA ASP A 294 -21.11 -4.08 7.04
C ASP A 294 -22.37 -4.46 7.84
N ARG A 295 -23.31 -3.51 7.99
CA ARG A 295 -24.60 -3.78 8.61
C ARG A 295 -25.39 -4.89 7.89
N GLY A 296 -25.12 -5.14 6.61
CA GLY A 296 -25.76 -6.18 5.81
C GLY A 296 -27.22 -5.93 5.46
N GLY A 297 -27.78 -4.74 5.72
CA GLY A 297 -29.21 -4.45 5.51
C GLY A 297 -29.69 -4.69 4.07
N TRP A 298 -28.80 -4.58 3.09
CA TRP A 298 -29.07 -4.91 1.68
C TRP A 298 -29.23 -6.42 1.43
N CYS A 299 -28.86 -7.28 2.38
CA CYS A 299 -29.11 -8.73 2.33
C CYS A 299 -30.58 -9.09 2.58
N CYS A 300 -31.37 -8.18 3.18
CA CYS A 300 -32.71 -8.46 3.68
C CYS A 300 -33.75 -7.39 3.29
N ASN A 301 -33.36 -6.19 2.86
CA ASN A 301 -34.30 -5.12 2.51
C ASN A 301 -34.97 -5.28 1.13
N GLY A 302 -34.78 -6.41 0.45
CA GLY A 302 -35.29 -6.67 -0.90
C GLY A 302 -34.36 -6.25 -2.05
N PHE A 303 -33.13 -5.83 -1.78
CA PHE A 303 -32.14 -5.55 -2.84
C PHE A 303 -31.74 -6.82 -3.60
N LEU A 304 -31.55 -7.94 -2.90
CA LEU A 304 -31.18 -9.24 -3.48
C LEU A 304 -32.37 -10.12 -3.86
N GLY A 305 -33.61 -9.68 -3.62
CA GLY A 305 -34.80 -10.50 -3.83
C GLY A 305 -35.97 -10.07 -2.96
N GLU A 306 -36.62 -11.03 -2.31
CA GLU A 306 -37.71 -10.75 -1.37
C GLU A 306 -37.18 -10.00 -0.14
N CYS A 307 -37.99 -9.09 0.39
CA CYS A 307 -37.68 -8.39 1.62
C CYS A 307 -38.06 -9.22 2.84
N ASP A 308 -37.15 -9.33 3.80
CA ASP A 308 -37.35 -9.98 5.09
C ASP A 308 -36.87 -9.04 6.20
N VAL A 309 -37.80 -8.31 6.82
CA VAL A 309 -37.49 -7.37 7.91
C VAL A 309 -37.16 -8.08 9.23
N ASP A 310 -37.48 -9.36 9.35
CA ASP A 310 -37.21 -10.17 10.54
C ASP A 310 -35.79 -10.77 10.51
N ASP A 311 -35.10 -10.69 9.37
CA ASP A 311 -33.70 -11.10 9.25
C ASP A 311 -32.79 -10.27 10.19
N PRO A 312 -31.82 -10.89 10.90
CA PRO A 312 -30.92 -10.20 11.81
C PRO A 312 -30.19 -8.99 11.22
N PHE A 313 -29.95 -8.97 9.90
CA PHE A 313 -29.34 -7.83 9.21
C PHE A 313 -30.25 -6.60 9.10
N CYS A 314 -31.57 -6.80 9.08
CA CYS A 314 -32.57 -5.74 9.01
C CYS A 314 -33.01 -5.27 10.40
N GLY A 315 -32.73 -6.07 11.43
CA GLY A 315 -32.94 -5.70 12.83
C GLY A 315 -32.27 -4.38 13.24
N ALA A 316 -32.77 -3.81 14.34
CA ALA A 316 -32.12 -2.68 14.98
C ALA A 316 -30.76 -3.11 15.56
N MET A 317 -29.78 -2.21 15.59
CA MET A 317 -28.50 -2.41 16.29
C MET A 317 -28.36 -1.39 17.41
N PRO A 318 -28.94 -1.65 18.60
CA PRO A 318 -28.99 -0.69 19.71
C PRO A 318 -27.60 -0.27 20.21
N LEU A 319 -26.63 -1.18 20.19
CA LEU A 319 -25.22 -0.91 20.57
C LEU A 319 -24.56 0.18 19.73
N VAL A 320 -25.02 0.39 18.49
CA VAL A 320 -24.47 1.38 17.54
C VAL A 320 -25.50 2.49 17.25
N GLY A 321 -26.67 2.46 17.89
CA GLY A 321 -27.75 3.44 17.69
C GLY A 321 -28.38 3.41 16.30
N LEU A 322 -28.27 2.31 15.54
CA LEU A 322 -28.80 2.24 14.18
C LEU A 322 -30.25 1.70 14.18
N PRO A 323 -31.22 2.45 13.58
CA PRO A 323 -32.64 2.05 13.51
C PRO A 323 -32.83 0.89 12.53
N PRO A 324 -33.86 0.04 12.65
CA PRO A 324 -34.09 -1.09 11.75
C PRO A 324 -34.18 -0.66 10.27
N VAL A 325 -33.82 -1.56 9.36
CA VAL A 325 -33.85 -1.32 7.90
C VAL A 325 -35.24 -1.66 7.36
N SER A 326 -35.83 -0.73 6.61
CA SER A 326 -37.09 -0.96 5.90
C SER A 326 -36.86 -1.57 4.52
N CYS A 327 -37.88 -2.22 3.96
CA CYS A 327 -37.87 -2.69 2.58
C CYS A 327 -37.65 -1.54 1.59
N LEU A 328 -37.07 -1.89 0.45
CA LEU A 328 -36.94 -1.00 -0.70
C LEU A 328 -38.30 -0.68 -1.32
N GLU A 329 -38.45 0.58 -1.73
CA GLU A 329 -39.62 1.03 -2.50
C GLU A 329 -39.58 0.48 -3.94
N PRO A 330 -40.71 0.41 -4.67
CA PRO A 330 -40.72 -0.05 -6.06
C PRO A 330 -39.82 0.74 -7.02
N THR A 331 -39.48 1.99 -6.67
CA THR A 331 -38.59 2.86 -7.42
C THR A 331 -37.12 2.71 -7.05
N ASP A 332 -36.80 2.03 -5.95
CA ASP A 332 -35.42 1.81 -5.51
C ASP A 332 -34.74 0.75 -6.41
N PRO A 333 -33.44 0.92 -6.72
CA PRO A 333 -32.71 -0.02 -7.57
C PRO A 333 -32.53 -1.38 -6.86
N ARG A 334 -32.68 -2.46 -7.64
CA ARG A 334 -32.46 -3.85 -7.20
C ARG A 334 -31.25 -4.43 -7.90
N ALA A 335 -30.66 -5.47 -7.32
CA ALA A 335 -29.52 -6.15 -7.92
C ALA A 335 -29.86 -6.72 -9.30
N THR A 336 -28.99 -6.47 -10.28
CA THR A 336 -29.07 -7.14 -11.59
C THR A 336 -28.83 -8.64 -11.47
N THR A 337 -29.21 -9.40 -12.51
CA THR A 337 -29.00 -10.85 -12.55
C THR A 337 -27.52 -11.22 -12.41
N GLU A 338 -26.62 -10.42 -12.97
CA GLU A 338 -25.17 -10.56 -12.85
C GLU A 338 -24.72 -10.35 -11.39
N THR A 339 -25.20 -9.28 -10.75
CA THR A 339 -24.89 -8.98 -9.35
C THR A 339 -25.39 -10.09 -8.42
N LEU A 340 -26.61 -10.58 -8.62
CA LEU A 340 -27.17 -11.72 -7.89
C LEU A 340 -26.29 -12.97 -8.04
N ALA A 341 -25.83 -13.28 -9.25
CA ALA A 341 -24.95 -14.42 -9.49
C ALA A 341 -23.62 -14.29 -8.74
N VAL A 342 -23.03 -13.08 -8.70
CA VAL A 342 -21.79 -12.82 -7.95
C VAL A 342 -22.01 -12.94 -6.45
N VAL A 343 -23.06 -12.33 -5.90
CA VAL A 343 -23.36 -12.41 -4.46
C VAL A 343 -23.65 -13.85 -4.05
N ASN A 344 -24.43 -14.59 -4.82
CA ASN A 344 -24.73 -16.01 -4.54
C ASN A 344 -23.48 -16.89 -4.54
N LYS A 345 -22.51 -16.63 -5.43
CA LYS A 345 -21.21 -17.33 -5.46
C LYS A 345 -20.41 -17.12 -4.17
N PHE A 346 -20.58 -15.97 -3.50
CA PHE A 346 -19.84 -15.57 -2.30
C PHE A 346 -20.72 -15.42 -1.06
N SER A 347 -21.89 -16.06 -1.02
CA SER A 347 -22.89 -15.90 0.03
C SER A 347 -22.34 -16.13 1.45
N SER A 348 -21.35 -17.03 1.60
CA SER A 348 -20.68 -17.31 2.87
C SER A 348 -19.89 -16.14 3.47
N THR A 349 -19.57 -15.12 2.67
CA THR A 349 -18.71 -13.99 3.05
C THR A 349 -19.33 -12.62 2.80
N THR A 350 -20.51 -12.54 2.17
CA THR A 350 -21.22 -11.28 1.89
C THR A 350 -22.44 -11.06 2.78
N CYS A 351 -23.25 -12.10 3.00
CA CYS A 351 -24.48 -12.05 3.81
C CYS A 351 -24.41 -13.12 4.91
N ARG A 352 -23.32 -13.11 5.68
CA ARG A 352 -23.15 -13.97 6.86
C ARG A 352 -23.45 -13.19 8.13
N SER A 353 -24.44 -13.64 8.90
CA SER A 353 -24.81 -13.01 10.18
C SER A 353 -23.56 -12.73 11.01
N PRO A 354 -23.39 -11.51 11.56
CA PRO A 354 -22.26 -11.19 12.40
C PRO A 354 -22.23 -12.17 13.58
N GLU A 355 -21.07 -12.80 13.81
CA GLU A 355 -20.85 -13.48 15.09
C GLU A 355 -20.99 -12.44 16.21
N PRO A 356 -21.67 -12.76 17.32
CA PRO A 356 -22.15 -11.78 18.32
C PRO A 356 -21.05 -11.05 19.13
N THR A 357 -19.79 -11.10 18.70
CA THR A 357 -18.62 -10.63 19.44
C THR A 357 -17.71 -9.73 18.60
N ILE A 358 -18.28 -8.80 17.82
CA ILE A 358 -17.49 -7.71 17.22
C ILE A 358 -17.74 -6.44 18.03
N THR A 359 -16.94 -6.23 19.07
CA THR A 359 -16.76 -4.91 19.68
C THR A 359 -15.99 -4.04 18.69
N ILE A 360 -16.66 -3.10 18.02
CA ILE A 360 -15.94 -2.04 17.30
C ILE A 360 -15.06 -1.35 18.37
N PRO A 361 -13.72 -1.34 18.24
CA PRO A 361 -12.89 -0.67 19.22
C PRO A 361 -13.27 0.80 19.17
N GLY A 362 -13.57 1.36 20.33
CA GLY A 362 -13.71 2.80 20.46
C GLY A 362 -12.39 3.51 20.12
N PRO A 363 -12.41 4.86 20.08
CA PRO A 363 -11.18 5.62 20.02
C PRO A 363 -10.22 5.18 21.14
N PRO A 364 -8.90 5.25 20.92
CA PRO A 364 -7.94 4.83 21.92
C PRO A 364 -8.08 5.68 23.19
N THR A 365 -8.07 5.03 24.35
CA THR A 365 -8.11 5.69 25.67
C THR A 365 -6.72 5.76 26.30
N PRO A 366 -6.47 6.68 27.25
CA PRO A 366 -5.20 6.74 27.97
C PRO A 366 -4.81 5.41 28.62
N GLU A 367 -5.80 4.72 29.21
CA GLU A 367 -5.61 3.45 29.92
C GLU A 367 -5.24 2.33 28.94
N GLY A 368 -5.88 2.30 27.77
CA GLY A 368 -5.62 1.29 26.73
C GLY A 368 -4.20 1.41 26.17
N ILE A 369 -3.73 2.63 25.89
CA ILE A 369 -2.36 2.85 25.37
C ILE A 369 -1.31 2.54 26.44
N ALA A 370 -1.53 3.01 27.68
CA ALA A 370 -0.57 2.82 28.77
C ALA A 370 -0.33 1.34 29.10
N GLN A 371 -1.36 0.50 28.96
CA GLN A 371 -1.25 -0.93 29.26
C GLN A 371 -0.29 -1.67 28.33
N CYS A 372 -0.32 -1.35 27.05
CA CYS A 372 0.46 -2.08 26.07
C CYS A 372 1.91 -1.51 25.99
N GLY A 373 2.16 -0.30 26.53
CA GLY A 373 3.50 0.18 26.86
C GLY A 373 4.47 0.32 25.67
N GLY A 374 3.93 0.51 24.46
CA GLY A 374 4.71 0.53 23.21
C GLY A 374 5.14 -0.85 22.70
N ILE A 375 4.58 -1.95 23.22
CA ILE A 375 4.81 -3.31 22.71
C ILE A 375 3.74 -3.65 21.67
N LEU A 376 4.17 -3.95 20.45
CA LEU A 376 3.31 -4.47 19.38
C LEU A 376 2.79 -5.87 19.76
N TYR A 377 1.49 -6.11 19.55
CA TYR A 377 0.85 -7.42 19.76
C TYR A 377 0.98 -7.97 21.19
N ARG A 378 0.25 -7.38 22.14
CA ARG A 378 0.14 -7.90 23.51
C ARG A 378 -1.32 -8.20 23.86
N ARG A 379 -1.55 -9.29 24.59
CA ARG A 379 -2.81 -9.53 25.30
C ARG A 379 -2.93 -8.50 26.41
N CYS A 380 -3.73 -7.45 26.18
CA CYS A 380 -3.99 -6.41 27.16
C CYS A 380 -5.13 -6.95 28.08
N ASN A 381 -4.94 -6.92 29.41
CA ASN A 381 -5.69 -7.68 30.42
C ASN A 381 -6.99 -7.02 30.91
N VAL A 382 -7.42 -5.89 30.31
CA VAL A 382 -8.63 -5.17 30.74
C VAL A 382 -9.86 -5.72 30.02
N SER A 383 -10.92 -6.06 30.77
CA SER A 383 -12.22 -6.42 30.23
C SER A 383 -12.80 -5.27 29.38
N GLY A 384 -12.98 -5.51 28.08
CA GLY A 384 -13.46 -4.52 27.10
C GLY A 384 -12.46 -4.11 26.01
N PHE A 385 -11.17 -4.49 26.15
CA PHE A 385 -10.15 -4.27 25.13
C PHE A 385 -9.59 -5.63 24.68
N GLU A 386 -10.26 -6.27 23.72
CA GLU A 386 -9.69 -7.45 23.07
C GLU A 386 -8.56 -6.99 22.13
N GLU A 387 -7.36 -7.50 22.42
CA GLU A 387 -6.15 -7.48 21.60
C GLU A 387 -6.01 -6.22 20.72
N ALA A 388 -5.23 -5.23 21.21
CA ALA A 388 -4.57 -4.29 20.32
C ALA A 388 -3.59 -5.09 19.44
N MET A 389 -4.13 -5.65 18.37
CA MET A 389 -3.38 -6.30 17.31
C MET A 389 -2.80 -5.20 16.41
#